data_AF-A0A6M0BH53-F1
#
_entry.id   AF-A0A6M0BH53-F1
#
_cell.length_a   1.000
_cell.length_b   1.000
_cell.length_c   1.000
_cell.angle_alpha   90.00
_cell.angle_beta   90.00
_cell.angle_gamma   90.00
#
_symmetry.space_group_name_H-M   'P 1'
#
loop_
_entity.id
_entity.type
_entity.pdbx_description
1 polymer ?
#
loop_
_entity_poly.entity_id
_entity_poly.type
_entity_poly.pdbx_seq_one_letter_code
_entity_poly.pdbx_strand_id
1 'polypeptide(L)'
;ARRLQAAQGSPLGLILIDYLQLMEGSGSENRVQELSRITRSLKGLARELKVPVVALSQLSRAVESRTNKRPMMSDLRESGSIEQDSDLIMMLYRDSYYNPDSPDGDTAEVIIVKNRNGPTGTVKLIFKPGLTKFLNMANQRV
;
A
#
# COMPACT_ATOMS: atom_id res chain seq x y z
N ALA A 1 -2.17 19.76 -2.02
CA ALA A 1 -3.09 19.29 -3.09
C ALA A 1 -4.03 20.39 -3.58
N ARG A 2 -5.04 20.82 -2.80
CA ARG A 2 -6.06 21.82 -3.23
C ARG A 2 -5.47 23.10 -3.86
N ARG A 3 -4.53 23.75 -3.17
CA ARG A 3 -3.85 24.95 -3.69
C ARG A 3 -3.08 24.72 -5.00
N LEU A 4 -2.43 23.56 -5.13
CA LEU A 4 -1.66 23.19 -6.31
C LEU A 4 -2.58 22.99 -7.52
N GLN A 5 -3.70 22.29 -7.34
CA GLN A 5 -4.70 22.10 -8.40
C GLN A 5 -5.32 23.43 -8.85
N ALA A 6 -5.63 24.31 -7.89
CA ALA A 6 -6.11 25.67 -8.20
C ALA A 6 -5.06 26.49 -8.96
N ALA A 7 -3.78 26.37 -8.60
CA ALA A 7 -2.68 27.11 -9.25
C ALA A 7 -2.34 26.58 -10.65
N GLN A 8 -2.39 25.26 -10.87
CA GLN A 8 -2.09 24.67 -12.18
C GLN A 8 -3.25 24.78 -13.18
N GLY A 9 -4.49 24.99 -12.71
CA GLY A 9 -5.68 25.03 -13.57
C GLY A 9 -6.06 23.68 -14.20
N SER A 10 -5.30 22.61 -13.94
CA SER A 10 -5.54 21.25 -14.41
C SER A 10 -5.77 20.28 -13.25
N PRO A 11 -6.59 19.23 -13.43
CA PRO A 11 -6.79 18.22 -12.40
C PRO A 11 -5.49 17.46 -12.11
N LEU A 12 -5.25 17.14 -10.84
CA LEU A 12 -4.12 16.31 -10.44
C LEU A 12 -4.36 14.86 -10.92
N GLY A 13 -3.32 14.19 -11.40
CA GLY A 13 -3.44 12.80 -11.87
C GLY A 13 -3.34 11.74 -10.78
N LEU A 14 -2.53 11.99 -9.73
CA LEU A 14 -2.24 11.03 -8.66
C LEU A 14 -1.67 11.77 -7.45
N ILE A 15 -1.99 11.30 -6.24
CA ILE A 15 -1.32 11.71 -5.00
C ILE A 15 -0.62 10.47 -4.41
N LEU A 16 0.69 10.57 -4.20
CA LEU A 16 1.51 9.56 -3.53
C LEU A 16 1.93 10.06 -2.15
N ILE A 17 1.81 9.21 -1.13
CA ILE A 17 2.21 9.49 0.26
C ILE A 17 3.15 8.38 0.74
N ASP A 18 4.39 8.74 1.06
CA ASP A 18 5.42 7.85 1.60
C ASP A 18 5.92 8.41 2.94
N TYR A 19 5.48 7.90 4.10
CA TYR A 19 4.44 6.90 4.37
C TYR A 19 3.47 7.42 5.44
N LEU A 20 2.27 6.82 5.57
CA LEU A 20 1.18 7.31 6.43
C LEU A 20 1.61 7.55 7.87
N GLN A 21 2.47 6.69 8.39
CA GLN A 21 2.89 6.79 9.78
C GLN A 21 3.87 7.95 10.06
N LEU A 22 4.31 8.71 9.06
CA LEU A 22 5.02 9.99 9.29
C LEU A 22 4.07 11.19 9.35
N MET A 23 2.79 11.01 9.00
CA MET A 23 1.82 12.07 9.12
C MET A 23 1.44 12.28 10.59
N GLU A 24 1.52 13.53 11.01
CA GLU A 24 1.17 13.97 12.36
C GLU A 24 -0.21 14.62 12.36
N GLY A 25 -1.02 14.26 13.35
CA GLY A 25 -2.25 14.92 13.71
C GLY A 25 -2.00 16.03 14.73
N SER A 26 -2.90 17.00 14.78
CA SER A 26 -2.88 18.05 15.79
C SER A 26 -3.35 17.48 17.14
N GLY A 27 -2.42 17.25 18.08
CA GLY A 27 -2.74 16.96 19.50
C GLY A 27 -2.12 15.67 20.07
N SER A 28 -2.29 15.48 21.38
CA SER A 28 -1.83 14.29 22.12
C SER A 28 -2.82 13.11 22.02
N GLU A 29 -3.29 12.81 20.81
CA GLU A 29 -4.24 11.72 20.59
C GLU A 29 -3.56 10.36 20.59
N ASN A 30 -4.30 9.30 20.94
CA ASN A 30 -3.82 7.95 20.73
C ASN A 30 -3.59 7.72 19.23
N ARG A 31 -2.45 7.12 18.88
CA ARG A 31 -2.03 6.84 17.51
C ARG A 31 -3.11 6.19 16.63
N VAL A 32 -3.92 5.30 17.20
CA VAL A 32 -5.01 4.64 16.46
C VAL A 32 -6.07 5.65 15.99
N GLN A 33 -6.42 6.63 16.84
CA GLN A 33 -7.40 7.67 16.53
C GLN A 33 -6.84 8.65 15.50
N GLU A 34 -5.57 9.02 15.66
CA GLU A 34 -4.84 9.88 14.72
C GLU A 34 -4.81 9.27 13.32
N LEU A 35 -4.39 8.00 13.22
CA LEU A 35 -4.35 7.29 11.94
C LEU A 35 -5.75 7.19 11.32
N SER A 36 -6.77 6.94 12.14
CA SER A 36 -8.16 6.95 11.70
C SER A 36 -8.63 8.30 11.16
N ARG A 37 -8.14 9.41 11.72
CA ARG A 37 -8.43 10.76 11.19
C ARG A 37 -7.74 10.96 9.85
N ILE A 38 -6.46 10.60 9.76
CA ILE A 38 -5.65 10.74 8.56
C ILE A 38 -6.30 9.99 7.39
N THR A 39 -6.63 8.70 7.56
CA THR A 39 -7.22 7.88 6.49
C THR A 39 -8.56 8.41 6.02
N ARG A 40 -9.45 8.83 6.94
CA ARG A 40 -10.72 9.48 6.59
C ARG A 40 -10.52 10.79 5.84
N SER A 41 -9.59 11.63 6.27
CA SER A 41 -9.26 12.88 5.59
C SER A 41 -8.72 12.63 4.18
N LEU A 42 -7.87 11.61 4.00
CA LEU A 42 -7.37 11.22 2.68
C LEU A 42 -8.47 10.70 1.76
N LYS A 43 -9.38 9.86 2.29
CA LYS A 43 -10.56 9.40 1.53
C LYS A 43 -11.47 10.57 1.12
N GLY A 44 -11.68 11.53 2.02
CA GLY A 44 -12.42 12.75 1.73
C GLY A 44 -11.75 13.57 0.62
N LEU A 45 -10.43 13.78 0.72
CA LEU A 45 -9.64 14.50 -0.28
C LEU A 45 -9.70 13.83 -1.65
N ALA A 46 -9.57 12.50 -1.71
CA ALA A 46 -9.65 11.73 -2.95
C ALA A 46 -11.00 11.93 -3.64
N ARG A 47 -12.10 11.92 -2.88
CA ARG A 47 -13.46 12.11 -3.40
C ARG A 47 -13.71 13.55 -3.85
N GLU A 48 -13.25 14.52 -3.07
CA GLU A 48 -13.41 15.95 -3.37
C GLU A 48 -12.67 16.33 -4.65
N LEU A 49 -11.41 15.92 -4.77
CA LEU A 49 -10.58 16.27 -5.92
C LEU A 49 -10.79 15.34 -7.13
N LYS A 50 -11.44 14.20 -6.92
CA LYS A 50 -11.57 13.11 -7.90
C LYS A 50 -10.21 12.60 -8.39
N VAL A 51 -9.28 12.43 -7.45
CA VAL A 51 -7.90 12.01 -7.72
C VAL A 51 -7.58 10.73 -6.96
N PRO A 52 -6.96 9.72 -7.59
CA PRO A 52 -6.45 8.55 -6.89
C PRO A 52 -5.42 8.96 -5.83
N VAL A 53 -5.56 8.42 -4.62
CA VAL A 53 -4.57 8.59 -3.54
C VAL A 53 -4.00 7.21 -3.25
N VAL A 54 -2.68 7.08 -3.38
CA VAL A 54 -1.93 5.89 -2.96
C VAL A 54 -1.07 6.29 -1.79
N ALA A 55 -1.25 5.59 -0.68
CA ALA A 55 -0.50 5.84 0.54
C ALA A 55 0.21 4.56 0.97
N LEU A 56 1.48 4.67 1.30
CA LEU A 56 2.27 3.58 1.84
C LEU A 56 1.99 3.46 3.33
N SER A 57 1.80 2.22 3.80
CA SER A 57 1.64 1.90 5.21
C SER A 57 2.64 0.81 5.58
N GLN A 58 3.28 0.99 6.73
CA GLN A 58 4.04 -0.08 7.35
C GLN A 58 3.11 -1.15 7.94
N LEU A 59 3.62 -2.38 8.04
CA LEU A 59 2.98 -3.51 8.69
C LEU A 59 3.50 -3.67 10.12
N SER A 60 2.74 -4.36 10.97
CA SER A 60 3.25 -4.79 12.28
C SER A 60 4.49 -5.67 12.12
N ARG A 61 5.50 -5.46 12.97
CA ARG A 61 6.70 -6.33 13.04
C ARG A 61 6.37 -7.76 13.44
N ALA A 62 5.16 -8.03 13.94
CA ALA A 62 4.69 -9.38 14.26
C ALA A 62 4.65 -10.31 13.03
N VAL A 63 4.60 -9.78 11.80
CA VAL A 63 4.77 -10.60 10.59
C VAL A 63 6.09 -11.37 10.60
N GLU A 64 7.14 -10.79 11.20
CA GLU A 64 8.48 -11.33 11.18
C GLU A 64 8.73 -12.52 12.12
N SER A 65 7.82 -12.78 13.06
CA SER A 65 7.92 -13.95 13.94
C SER A 65 7.14 -15.16 13.41
N ARG A 66 6.34 -14.99 12.35
CA ARG A 66 5.53 -16.08 11.77
C ARG A 66 6.39 -16.99 10.89
N THR A 67 6.03 -18.28 10.83
CA THR A 67 6.61 -19.21 9.85
C THR A 67 6.30 -18.77 8.42
N ASN A 68 5.04 -18.41 8.15
CA ASN A 68 4.66 -17.80 6.88
C ASN A 68 4.71 -16.28 7.01
N LYS A 69 5.67 -15.67 6.32
CA LYS A 69 5.93 -14.22 6.30
C LYS A 69 5.04 -13.45 5.34
N ARG A 70 4.11 -14.11 4.64
CA ARG A 70 3.15 -13.41 3.77
C ARG A 70 2.25 -12.49 4.61
N PRO A 71 2.17 -11.20 4.24
CA PRO A 71 1.27 -10.26 4.88
C PRO A 71 -0.21 -10.65 4.72
N MET A 72 -1.00 -10.28 5.70
CA MET A 72 -2.45 -10.45 5.76
C MET A 72 -3.11 -9.21 6.37
N MET A 73 -4.42 -9.07 6.20
CA MET A 73 -5.19 -7.92 6.70
C MET A 73 -4.95 -7.64 8.19
N SER A 74 -4.82 -8.68 9.02
CA SER A 74 -4.57 -8.52 10.46
C SER A 74 -3.20 -7.90 10.78
N ASP A 75 -2.24 -7.86 9.86
CA ASP A 75 -0.96 -7.16 10.08
C ASP A 75 -1.12 -5.63 10.07
N LEU A 76 -2.28 -5.13 9.63
CA LEU A 76 -2.70 -3.73 9.78
C LEU A 76 -3.30 -3.44 11.17
N ARG A 77 -3.17 -4.34 12.16
CA ARG A 77 -3.91 -4.35 13.45
C ARG A 77 -4.09 -3.01 14.16
N GLU A 78 -3.09 -2.13 14.12
CA GLU A 78 -3.16 -0.79 14.75
C GLU A 78 -3.90 0.26 13.88
N SER A 79 -4.46 -0.20 12.77
CA SER A 79 -4.93 0.59 11.63
C SER A 79 -6.24 0.04 11.06
N GLY A 80 -7.17 -0.41 11.92
CA GLY A 80 -8.49 -0.88 11.45
C GLY A 80 -9.24 0.13 10.57
N SER A 81 -8.92 1.42 10.72
CA SER A 81 -9.37 2.50 9.84
C SER A 81 -8.82 2.41 8.41
N ILE A 82 -7.54 2.03 8.22
CA ILE A 82 -6.97 1.77 6.89
C ILE A 82 -7.80 0.70 6.19
N GLU A 83 -8.10 -0.39 6.90
CA GLU A 83 -8.95 -1.45 6.38
C GLU A 83 -10.31 -0.91 5.94
N GLN A 84 -11.00 -0.14 6.77
CA GLN A 84 -12.36 0.33 6.47
C GLN A 84 -12.39 1.37 5.35
N ASP A 85 -11.50 2.36 5.41
CA ASP A 85 -11.52 3.55 4.55
C ASP A 85 -10.97 3.27 3.14
N SER A 86 -10.03 2.34 3.00
CA SER A 86 -9.38 2.04 1.72
C SER A 86 -10.35 1.37 0.73
N ASP A 87 -10.19 1.68 -0.57
CA ASP A 87 -10.90 0.98 -1.64
C ASP A 87 -10.13 -0.25 -2.13
N LEU A 88 -8.80 -0.16 -2.14
CA LEU A 88 -7.86 -1.19 -2.58
C LEU A 88 -6.74 -1.29 -1.55
N ILE A 89 -6.37 -2.50 -1.15
CA ILE A 89 -5.20 -2.75 -0.31
C ILE A 89 -4.33 -3.79 -1.01
N MET A 90 -3.10 -3.40 -1.30
CA MET A 90 -2.07 -4.24 -1.90
C MET A 90 -0.95 -4.43 -0.89
N MET A 91 -0.59 -5.68 -0.64
CA MET A 91 0.54 -6.04 0.19
C MET A 91 1.66 -6.57 -0.69
N LEU A 92 2.90 -6.22 -0.38
CA LEU A 92 4.08 -6.65 -1.13
C LEU A 92 4.78 -7.75 -0.36
N TYR A 93 5.14 -8.82 -1.05
CA TYR A 93 5.93 -9.91 -0.49
C TYR A 93 7.02 -10.35 -1.46
N ARG A 94 8.22 -10.63 -0.92
CA ARG A 94 9.35 -11.18 -1.67
C ARG A 94 9.92 -12.34 -0.88
N ASP A 95 9.76 -13.56 -1.40
CA ASP A 95 10.23 -14.74 -0.69
C ASP A 95 11.75 -14.75 -0.55
N SER A 96 12.49 -14.32 -1.58
CA SER A 96 13.95 -14.21 -1.58
C SER A 96 14.52 -13.27 -0.54
N TYR A 97 13.72 -12.36 0.02
CA TYR A 97 14.16 -11.53 1.15
C TYR A 97 14.27 -12.33 2.46
N TYR A 98 13.41 -13.32 2.64
CA TYR A 98 13.37 -14.16 3.83
C TYR A 98 14.11 -15.49 3.66
N ASN A 99 14.12 -16.02 2.43
CA ASN A 99 14.71 -17.30 2.05
C ASN A 99 15.67 -17.08 0.88
N PRO A 100 16.99 -16.91 1.11
CA PRO A 100 17.95 -16.64 0.05
C PRO A 100 17.98 -17.71 -1.06
N ASP A 101 17.70 -18.96 -0.71
CA ASP A 101 17.64 -20.12 -1.63
C ASP A 101 16.24 -20.35 -2.23
N SER A 102 15.36 -19.35 -2.17
CA SER A 102 13.98 -19.48 -2.65
C SER A 102 13.93 -19.89 -4.13
N PRO A 103 13.15 -20.93 -4.48
CA PRO A 103 12.97 -21.32 -5.88
C PRO A 103 12.22 -20.24 -6.69
N ASP A 104 11.51 -19.33 -6.01
CA ASP A 104 10.81 -18.21 -6.62
C ASP A 104 11.77 -17.05 -6.99
N GLY A 105 13.04 -17.10 -6.57
CA GLY A 105 14.12 -16.18 -6.97
C GLY A 105 13.74 -14.69 -6.85
N ASP A 106 13.84 -13.97 -7.96
CA ASP A 106 13.54 -12.54 -8.08
C ASP A 106 12.03 -12.21 -8.04
N THR A 107 11.14 -13.18 -7.78
CA THR A 107 9.70 -12.94 -7.81
C THR A 107 9.25 -12.05 -6.65
N ALA A 108 8.41 -11.05 -6.98
CA ALA A 108 7.65 -10.27 -6.03
C ALA A 108 6.15 -10.54 -6.20
N GLU A 109 5.47 -10.76 -5.10
CA GLU A 109 4.03 -10.93 -5.04
C GLU A 109 3.37 -9.59 -4.66
N VAL A 110 2.43 -9.14 -5.49
CA VAL A 110 1.47 -8.08 -5.15
C VAL A 110 0.17 -8.77 -4.75
N ILE A 111 -0.08 -8.82 -3.44
CA ILE A 111 -1.21 -9.52 -2.84
C ILE A 111 -2.34 -8.50 -2.63
N ILE A 112 -3.37 -8.57 -3.46
CA ILE A 112 -4.58 -7.76 -3.34
C ILE A 112 -5.48 -8.40 -2.28
N VAL A 113 -5.39 -7.88 -1.05
CA VAL A 113 -6.12 -8.40 0.12
C VAL A 113 -7.50 -7.76 0.29
N LYS A 114 -7.71 -6.58 -0.31
CA LYS A 114 -9.02 -5.91 -0.37
C LYS A 114 -9.17 -5.22 -1.72
N ASN A 115 -10.34 -5.40 -2.33
CA ASN A 115 -10.76 -4.64 -3.50
C ASN A 115 -12.28 -4.40 -3.42
N ARG A 116 -12.69 -3.14 -3.22
CA ARG A 116 -14.11 -2.79 -3.04
C ARG A 116 -14.96 -3.07 -4.29
N ASN A 117 -14.36 -2.97 -5.48
CA ASN A 117 -15.06 -3.01 -6.76
C ASN A 117 -14.54 -4.12 -7.69
N GLY A 118 -13.90 -5.15 -7.16
CA GLY A 118 -13.32 -6.20 -7.98
C GLY A 118 -12.74 -7.35 -7.16
N PRO A 119 -12.09 -8.32 -7.82
CA PRO A 119 -11.54 -9.49 -7.15
C PRO A 119 -10.31 -9.15 -6.31
N THR A 120 -10.09 -9.97 -5.28
CA THR A 120 -8.82 -10.14 -4.57
C THR A 120 -7.97 -11.20 -5.28
N GLY A 121 -6.70 -11.31 -4.91
CA GLY A 121 -5.80 -12.30 -5.47
C GLY A 121 -4.35 -11.86 -5.46
N THR A 122 -3.46 -12.73 -5.95
CA THR A 122 -2.02 -12.44 -6.00
C THR A 122 -1.57 -12.28 -7.44
N VAL A 123 -0.91 -11.16 -7.72
CA VAL A 123 -0.22 -10.91 -8.99
C VAL A 123 1.27 -11.12 -8.78
N LYS A 124 1.89 -12.00 -9.56
CA LYS A 124 3.34 -12.23 -9.52
C LYS A 124 4.05 -11.34 -10.54
N LEU A 125 5.10 -10.66 -10.09
CA LEU A 125 5.98 -9.80 -10.88
C LEU A 125 7.43 -10.26 -10.71
N ILE A 126 8.29 -9.90 -11.66
CA ILE A 126 9.75 -10.05 -11.50
C ILE A 126 10.29 -8.75 -10.92
N PHE A 127 10.98 -8.81 -9.80
CA PHE A 127 11.66 -7.65 -9.21
C PHE A 127 13.15 -7.68 -9.53
N LYS A 128 13.65 -6.62 -10.16
CA LYS A 128 15.08 -6.44 -10.44
C LYS A 128 15.69 -5.49 -9.41
N PRO A 129 16.34 -6.01 -8.34
CA PRO A 129 16.79 -5.19 -7.22
C PRO A 129 17.80 -4.11 -7.62
N GLY A 130 18.73 -4.43 -8.52
CA GLY A 130 19.73 -3.47 -9.00
C GLY A 130 19.16 -2.30 -9.82
N LEU A 131 17.89 -2.38 -10.24
CA LEU A 131 17.21 -1.35 -11.03
C LEU A 131 15.98 -0.77 -10.33
N THR A 132 15.63 -1.27 -9.15
CA THR A 132 14.36 -0.95 -8.45
C THR A 132 13.15 -1.05 -9.39
N LYS A 133 13.13 -2.09 -10.24
CA LYS A 133 12.16 -2.22 -11.33
C LYS A 133 11.35 -3.49 -11.21
N PHE A 134 10.04 -3.37 -11.39
CA PHE A 134 9.13 -4.49 -11.54
C PHE A 134 8.86 -4.75 -13.03
N LEU A 135 8.87 -6.03 -13.43
CA LEU A 135 8.54 -6.49 -14.77
C LEU A 135 7.34 -7.45 -14.72
N ASN A 136 6.51 -7.41 -15.75
CA ASN A 136 5.42 -8.36 -15.90
C ASN A 136 5.99 -9.76 -16.13
N MET A 137 5.50 -10.75 -15.38
CA MET A 137 5.79 -12.17 -15.64
C MET A 137 5.24 -12.61 -17.01
N ALA A 138 4.16 -11.98 -17.47
CA ALA A 138 3.61 -12.17 -18.80
C ALA A 138 4.38 -11.37 -19.86
N ASN A 139 5.58 -11.85 -20.19
CA ASN A 139 6.25 -11.61 -21.47
C ASN A 139 7.01 -12.87 -21.95
N GLN A 140 6.68 -14.05 -21.43
CA GLN A 140 7.07 -15.34 -22.02
C GLN A 140 5.88 -15.95 -22.76
N ARG A 141 5.50 -15.31 -23.87
CA ARG A 141 4.88 -16.00 -25.00
C ARG A 141 5.79 -15.73 -26.19
N VAL A 142 6.68 -16.68 -26.47
CA VAL A 142 7.27 -16.87 -27.80
C VAL A 142 6.21 -17.55 -28.66
#